data_AF-A0ABC8KWL1-F1
#
_entry.id   AF-A0ABC8KWL1-F1
#
_cell.length_a   1.000
_cell.length_b   1.000
_cell.length_c   1.000
_cell.angle_alpha   90.00
_cell.angle_beta   90.00
_cell.angle_gamma   90.00
#
_symmetry.space_group_name_H-M   'P 1'
#
loop_
_entity.id
_entity.type
_entity.pdbx_description
1 polymer ?
#
loop_
_entity_poly.entity_id
_entity_poly.type
_entity_poly.pdbx_seq_one_letter_code
_entity_poly.pdbx_strand_id
1 'polypeptide(L)'
;MLPYIIKAWNPDSIADNIKPFTISRPKVLPQAASLTDDGALTCLYVDAHCQKGLEACKFLTPQVLPDAAKQLCLKFYRFITKNQPLNQQQHQS
;
A
#
# COMPACT_ATOMS: atom_id res chain seq x y z
N MET A 1 12.86 11.26 -9.94
CA MET A 1 14.32 11.52 -9.89
C MET A 1 15.17 10.26 -10.02
N LEU A 2 14.65 9.05 -9.74
CA LEU A 2 15.40 7.80 -9.84
C LEU A 2 15.85 7.30 -11.25
N PRO A 3 15.25 7.68 -12.41
CA PRO A 3 15.61 7.05 -13.68
C PRO A 3 16.89 7.60 -14.36
N TYR A 4 17.53 8.63 -13.80
CA TYR A 4 18.71 9.24 -14.41
C TYR A 4 20.05 8.70 -13.90
N ILE A 5 20.07 8.07 -12.73
CA ILE A 5 21.32 7.61 -12.08
C ILE A 5 21.82 6.31 -12.73
N ILE A 6 20.91 5.49 -13.26
CA ILE A 6 21.23 4.17 -13.85
C ILE A 6 21.96 4.31 -15.20
N LYS A 7 21.74 5.42 -15.92
CA LYS A 7 22.32 5.66 -17.26
C LYS A 7 23.83 5.92 -17.23
N ALA A 8 24.41 6.28 -16.09
CA ALA A 8 25.83 6.61 -15.98
C ALA A 8 26.76 5.38 -15.83
N TRP A 9 26.23 4.19 -15.56
CA TRP A 9 27.05 3.05 -15.16
C TRP A 9 27.45 2.11 -16.31
N ASN A 10 26.71 2.05 -17.43
CA ASN A 10 27.09 1.27 -18.62
C ASN A 10 26.31 1.72 -19.87
N PRO A 11 26.92 2.42 -20.84
CA PRO A 11 26.23 2.83 -22.06
C PRO A 11 26.02 1.70 -23.08
N ASP A 12 26.82 0.62 -23.04
CA ASP A 12 26.89 -0.35 -24.14
C ASP A 12 26.20 -1.71 -23.89
N SER A 13 25.65 -1.97 -22.69
CA SER A 13 25.07 -3.29 -22.34
C SER A 13 23.57 -3.31 -22.08
N ILE A 14 22.88 -2.16 -22.20
CA ILE A 14 21.46 -2.05 -21.83
C ILE A 14 20.54 -1.69 -23.02
N ALA A 15 21.09 -1.58 -24.23
CA ALA A 15 20.38 -1.00 -25.37
C ALA A 15 19.24 -1.87 -25.95
N ASP A 16 19.23 -3.19 -25.75
CA ASP A 16 18.35 -4.06 -26.55
C ASP A 16 17.04 -4.52 -25.89
N ASN A 17 16.76 -4.20 -24.63
CA ASN A 17 15.48 -4.63 -24.02
C ASN A 17 14.96 -3.81 -22.82
N ILE A 18 15.35 -2.54 -22.65
CA ILE A 18 14.68 -1.70 -21.64
C ILE A 18 13.35 -1.21 -22.22
N LYS A 19 12.29 -1.98 -22.01
CA LYS A 19 10.93 -1.46 -22.18
C LYS A 19 10.75 -0.30 -21.19
N PRO A 20 10.43 0.92 -21.63
CA PRO A 20 10.31 2.06 -20.74
C PRO A 20 9.22 1.79 -19.69
N PHE A 21 9.60 1.85 -18.42
CA PHE A 21 8.65 1.76 -17.31
C PHE A 21 7.74 2.98 -17.35
N THR A 22 6.47 2.74 -17.69
CA THR A 22 5.47 3.81 -17.75
C THR A 22 4.81 3.95 -16.40
N ILE A 23 5.13 5.03 -15.69
CA ILE A 23 4.39 5.44 -14.50
C ILE A 23 3.20 6.26 -14.96
N SER A 24 1.99 5.73 -14.78
CA SER A 24 0.77 6.50 -14.98
C SER A 24 0.03 6.66 -13.67
N ARG A 25 -0.44 7.88 -13.40
CA ARG A 25 -1.30 8.13 -12.24
C ARG A 25 -2.73 7.67 -12.58
N PRO A 26 -3.36 6.82 -11.76
CA PRO A 26 -4.77 6.51 -11.92
C PRO A 26 -5.60 7.79 -11.75
N LYS A 27 -6.33 8.20 -12.80
CA LYS A 27 -7.19 9.41 -12.75
C LYS A 27 -8.50 9.20 -11.97
N VAL A 28 -8.85 7.94 -11.70
CA VAL A 28 -10.15 7.53 -11.16
C VAL A 28 -10.11 7.32 -9.64
N LEU A 29 -8.95 7.53 -9.01
CA LEU A 29 -8.79 7.28 -7.58
C LEU A 29 -9.10 8.55 -6.77
N PRO A 30 -9.93 8.42 -5.72
CA PRO A 30 -10.16 9.47 -4.74
C PRO A 30 -8.85 10.07 -4.19
N GLN A 31 -8.76 11.40 -4.15
CA GLN A 31 -7.68 12.09 -3.45
C GLN A 31 -8.05 12.26 -1.97
N ALA A 32 -7.05 12.19 -1.10
CA ALA A 32 -7.26 12.48 0.30
C ALA A 32 -7.68 13.95 0.48
N ALA A 33 -8.68 14.18 1.32
CA ALA A 33 -9.14 15.53 1.64
C ALA A 33 -8.26 16.21 2.71
N SER A 34 -7.48 15.42 3.47
CA SER A 34 -6.58 15.86 4.53
C SER A 34 -5.31 15.01 4.54
N LEU A 35 -4.18 15.62 4.88
CA LEU A 35 -2.89 14.92 5.04
C LEU A 35 -2.93 13.85 6.14
N THR A 36 -3.82 14.01 7.13
CA THR A 36 -3.99 13.03 8.21
C THR A 36 -4.55 11.69 7.70
N ASP A 37 -5.28 11.72 6.59
CA ASP A 37 -5.98 10.57 6.03
C ASP A 37 -5.12 9.78 5.04
N ASP A 38 -3.99 10.34 4.58
CA ASP A 38 -3.12 9.75 3.55
C ASP A 38 -2.60 8.37 3.94
N GLY A 39 -2.22 8.18 5.20
CA GLY A 39 -1.72 6.90 5.71
C GLY A 39 -2.80 5.81 5.68
N ALA A 40 -3.99 6.12 6.19
CA ALA A 40 -5.12 5.18 6.20
C ALA A 40 -5.57 4.85 4.76
N LEU A 41 -5.67 5.87 3.91
CA LEU A 41 -6.07 5.71 2.52
C LEU A 41 -5.05 4.87 1.73
N THR A 42 -3.75 5.04 1.98
CA THR A 42 -2.69 4.21 1.36
C THR A 42 -2.84 2.74 1.74
N CYS A 43 -3.00 2.42 3.02
CA CYS A 43 -3.18 1.04 3.47
C CYS A 43 -4.46 0.41 2.90
N LEU A 44 -5.54 1.19 2.82
CA LEU A 44 -6.80 0.74 2.21
C LEU A 44 -6.66 0.52 0.70
N TYR A 45 -5.90 1.35 -0.01
CA TYR A 45 -5.62 1.13 -1.43
C TYR A 45 -4.85 -0.16 -1.66
N VAL A 46 -3.84 -0.46 -0.82
CA VAL A 46 -3.10 -1.72 -0.91
C VAL A 46 -4.04 -2.90 -0.66
N ASP A 47 -4.83 -2.86 0.42
CA ASP A 47 -5.76 -3.94 0.77
C ASP A 47 -6.83 -4.18 -0.32
N ALA A 48 -7.44 -3.10 -0.83
CA ALA A 48 -8.45 -3.17 -1.88
C ALA A 48 -7.86 -3.67 -3.21
N HIS A 49 -6.66 -3.20 -3.57
CA HIS A 49 -5.97 -3.61 -4.78
C HIS A 49 -5.59 -5.10 -4.72
N CYS A 50 -5.10 -5.58 -3.58
CA CYS A 50 -4.78 -7.00 -3.40
C CYS A 50 -6.01 -7.91 -3.50
N GLN A 51 -7.18 -7.46 -3.04
CA GLN A 51 -8.39 -8.29 -3.04
C GLN A 51 -9.13 -8.30 -4.38
N LYS A 52 -9.24 -7.15 -5.04
CA LYS A 52 -10.16 -6.94 -6.18
C LYS A 52 -9.58 -6.05 -7.29
N GLY A 53 -8.29 -5.70 -7.20
CA GLY A 53 -7.62 -4.86 -8.18
C GLY A 53 -8.08 -3.40 -8.16
N LEU A 54 -7.83 -2.68 -9.25
CA LEU A 54 -8.04 -1.23 -9.35
C LEU A 54 -9.50 -0.80 -9.19
N GLU A 55 -10.46 -1.64 -9.57
CA GLU A 55 -11.89 -1.29 -9.49
C GLU A 55 -12.36 -1.12 -8.05
N ALA A 56 -11.84 -1.91 -7.10
CA ALA A 56 -12.19 -1.76 -5.69
C ALA A 56 -11.67 -0.45 -5.08
N CYS A 57 -10.55 0.06 -5.59
CA CYS A 57 -9.97 1.31 -5.13
C CYS A 57 -10.87 2.52 -5.43
N LYS A 58 -11.73 2.46 -6.46
CA LYS A 58 -12.65 3.57 -6.80
C LYS A 58 -13.73 3.83 -5.75
N PHE A 59 -14.04 2.83 -4.91
CA PHE A 59 -15.06 2.94 -3.87
C PHE A 59 -14.56 3.59 -2.57
N LEU A 60 -13.25 3.87 -2.45
CA LEU A 60 -12.63 4.48 -1.27
C LEU A 60 -12.84 6.00 -1.23
N THR A 61 -14.09 6.43 -1.08
CA THR A 61 -14.43 7.85 -0.97
C THR A 61 -14.18 8.39 0.46
N PRO A 62 -14.00 9.72 0.62
CA PRO A 62 -13.83 10.33 1.94
C PRO A 62 -14.96 10.02 2.94
N GLN A 63 -16.16 9.74 2.43
CA GLN A 63 -17.33 9.42 3.25
C GLN A 63 -17.24 8.04 3.91
N VAL A 64 -16.64 7.07 3.21
CA VAL A 64 -16.51 5.69 3.72
C VAL A 64 -15.18 5.46 4.44
N LEU A 65 -14.24 6.40 4.32
CA LEU A 65 -12.89 6.29 4.85
C LEU A 65 -12.85 6.08 6.37
N PRO A 66 -13.63 6.77 7.22
CA PRO A 66 -13.58 6.57 8.67
C PRO A 66 -13.96 5.14 9.07
N ASP A 67 -14.98 4.56 8.43
CA ASP A 67 -15.43 3.21 8.76
C ASP A 67 -14.51 2.14 8.18
N ALA A 68 -13.99 2.37 6.97
CA ALA A 68 -12.97 1.50 6.39
C ALA A 68 -11.70 1.48 7.24
N ALA A 69 -11.26 2.62 7.76
CA ALA A 69 -10.10 2.73 8.63
C ALA A 69 -10.28 1.95 9.95
N LYS A 70 -11.47 1.97 10.55
CA LYS A 70 -11.79 1.14 11.74
C LYS A 70 -11.68 -0.35 11.41
N GLN A 71 -12.23 -0.78 10.27
CA GLN A 71 -12.14 -2.18 9.84
C GLN A 71 -10.69 -2.60 9.59
N LEU A 72 -9.89 -1.72 8.99
CA LEU A 72 -8.47 -1.94 8.79
C LEU A 72 -7.72 -2.10 10.13
N CYS A 73 -8.01 -1.26 11.11
CA CYS A 73 -7.47 -1.37 12.46
C CYS A 73 -7.80 -2.74 13.10
N LEU A 74 -9.06 -3.20 12.98
CA LEU A 74 -9.46 -4.52 13.47
C LEU A 74 -8.73 -5.67 12.76
N LYS A 75 -8.50 -5.56 11.44
CA LYS A 75 -7.69 -6.54 10.69
C LYS A 75 -6.27 -6.61 11.22
N PHE A 76 -5.62 -5.47 11.44
CA PHE A 76 -4.27 -5.41 12.01
C PHE A 76 -4.22 -5.96 13.44
N TYR A 77 -5.16 -5.57 14.29
CA TYR A 77 -5.23 -6.07 15.66
C TYR A 77 -5.38 -7.60 15.71
N ARG A 78 -6.27 -8.15 14.88
CA ARG A 78 -6.44 -9.61 14.76
C ARG A 78 -5.18 -10.29 14.24
N PHE A 79 -4.50 -9.68 13.27
CA PHE A 79 -3.25 -10.22 12.76
C PHE A 79 -2.17 -10.25 13.84
N ILE A 80 -2.02 -9.17 14.60
CA ILE A 80 -1.01 -9.06 15.67
C ILE A 80 -1.30 -10.06 16.78
N THR A 81 -2.55 -10.11 17.25
CA THR A 81 -2.95 -11.00 18.35
C THR A 81 -2.91 -12.48 17.96
N LYS A 82 -3.26 -12.82 16.71
CA LYS A 82 -3.18 -14.20 16.22
C LYS A 82 -1.74 -14.68 15.99
N ASN A 83 -0.81 -13.79 15.65
CA ASN A 83 0.58 -14.11 15.35
C ASN A 83 1.54 -13.78 16.51
N GLN A 84 1.03 -13.54 17.72
CA GLN A 84 1.86 -13.34 18.89
C GLN A 84 2.56 -14.67 19.25
N PRO A 85 3.91 -14.73 19.31
CA PRO A 85 4.60 -15.95 19.71
C PRO A 85 4.31 -16.29 21.17
N LEU A 86 4.07 -17.57 21.47
CA LEU A 86 3.70 -18.18 22.75
C LEU A 86 4.71 -18.00 23.92
N ASN A 87 5.67 -17.09 23.82
CA ASN A 87 6.83 -17.04 24.72
C ASN A 87 6.73 -15.95 25.79
N GLN A 88 5.65 -15.90 26.57
CA GLN A 88 5.61 -15.16 27.85
C GLN A 88 4.72 -15.81 28.95
N GLN A 89 4.45 -17.11 28.93
CA GLN A 89 3.68 -17.79 30.00
C GLN A 89 4.45 -18.80 30.86
N GLN A 90 5.79 -18.81 30.87
CA GLN A 90 6.56 -19.77 31.70
C GLN A 90 7.24 -19.23 32.97
N HIS A 91 7.01 -17.97 33.37
CA HIS A 91 7.50 -17.49 34.68
C HIS A 91 6.40 -16.77 35.46
N GLN A 92 5.45 -17.55 35.98
CA GLN A 92 4.80 -17.31 37.27
C GLN A 92 3.82 -18.46 37.56
N SER A 93 4.30 -19.48 38.26
CA SER A 93 3.64 -20.22 39.34
C SER A 93 4.58 -21.32 39.83
#